data_AF-A0A387HDV7-F1
#
_entry.id   AF-A0A387HDV7-F1
#
_cell.length_a   1.000
_cell.length_b   1.000
_cell.length_c   1.000
_cell.angle_alpha   90.00
_cell.angle_beta   90.00
_cell.angle_gamma   90.00
#
_symmetry.space_group_name_H-M   'P 1'
#
loop_
_entity.id
_entity.type
_entity.pdbx_description
1 polymer ?
#
loop_
_entity_poly.entity_id
_entity_poly.type
_entity_poly.pdbx_seq_one_letter_code
_entity_poly.pdbx_strand_id
1 'polypeptide(L)'
;MRQPLSPPALRKASFAGPRRRRTPLWCATAVIVLLSALTGCSSQDAICGGGEYPVHTVGSTGSACVDDDQPPPKGYTRYPEGKVPRHVGDEWDQYWQTHTVDEKGRIIQVPKS
;
A
#
# COMPACT_ATOMS: atom_id res chain seq x y z
N MET A 1 36.39 56.87 -41.60
CA MET A 1 36.44 58.13 -40.82
C MET A 1 35.51 59.15 -41.42
N ARG A 2 34.53 59.63 -40.66
CA ARG A 2 34.07 61.04 -40.61
C ARG A 2 33.10 61.13 -39.43
N GLN A 3 33.57 61.79 -38.38
CA GLN A 3 32.87 62.02 -37.11
C GLN A 3 31.58 62.82 -37.34
N PRO A 4 30.70 62.87 -36.33
CA PRO A 4 30.55 64.19 -35.72
C PRO A 4 30.46 64.18 -34.18
N LEU A 5 31.20 65.14 -33.62
CA LEU A 5 30.82 66.11 -32.58
C LEU A 5 30.02 65.64 -31.36
N SER A 6 30.70 65.67 -30.21
CA SER A 6 30.15 65.59 -28.85
C SER A 6 29.29 66.81 -28.47
N PRO A 7 28.42 66.66 -27.47
CA PRO A 7 28.45 67.58 -26.32
C PRO A 7 28.55 66.87 -24.96
N PRO A 8 29.07 67.54 -23.90
CA PRO A 8 29.22 66.97 -22.58
C PRO A 8 27.95 67.17 -21.74
N ALA A 9 27.56 66.18 -20.96
CA ALA A 9 26.64 66.37 -19.85
C ALA A 9 27.08 65.50 -18.67
N LEU A 10 28.12 65.97 -17.96
CA LEU A 10 28.45 65.45 -16.64
C LEU A 10 27.40 66.01 -15.66
N ARG A 11 26.33 65.24 -15.42
CA ARG A 11 25.41 65.54 -14.31
C ARG A 11 25.94 64.94 -13.03
N LYS A 12 26.22 65.88 -12.12
CA LYS A 12 26.56 65.82 -10.70
C LYS A 12 26.24 64.51 -9.97
N ALA A 13 27.25 64.10 -9.21
CA ALA A 13 27.20 63.09 -8.19
C ALA A 13 26.14 63.40 -7.10
N SER A 14 25.57 62.29 -6.61
CA SER A 14 25.31 61.95 -5.22
C SER A 14 24.64 62.99 -4.31
N PHE A 15 23.60 62.58 -3.58
CA PHE A 15 23.79 62.06 -2.23
C PHE A 15 22.57 61.31 -1.72
N ALA A 16 22.88 60.36 -0.83
CA ALA A 16 22.04 59.33 -0.27
C ALA A 16 20.81 59.87 0.49
N GLY A 17 19.65 59.27 0.22
CA GLY A 17 18.57 59.15 1.19
C GLY A 17 18.58 57.72 1.78
N PRO A 18 18.35 57.52 3.08
CA PRO A 18 18.32 56.18 3.66
C PRO A 18 17.07 55.44 3.20
N ARG A 19 17.22 54.52 2.23
CA ARG A 19 16.13 53.59 1.87
C ARG A 19 15.99 52.52 2.94
N ARG A 20 14.99 52.74 3.78
CA ARG A 20 14.32 51.74 4.60
C ARG A 20 13.77 50.61 3.71
N ARG A 21 13.92 49.36 4.17
CA ARG A 21 13.38 48.09 3.62
C ARG A 21 14.13 47.59 2.37
N ARG A 22 14.49 46.32 2.22
CA ARG A 22 13.78 45.07 2.57
C ARG A 22 14.81 43.97 2.86
N THR A 23 14.55 43.17 3.89
CA THR A 23 15.27 41.92 4.20
C THR A 23 15.20 40.96 3.00
N PRO A 24 16.33 40.52 2.42
CA PRO A 24 16.31 39.45 1.44
C PRO A 24 16.17 38.12 2.18
N LEU A 25 14.94 37.60 2.14
CA LEU A 25 14.56 36.23 2.42
C LEU A 25 15.47 35.28 1.62
N TRP A 26 16.51 34.73 2.25
CA TRP A 26 17.41 33.77 1.62
C TRP A 26 16.97 32.35 1.95
N CYS A 27 16.27 31.77 0.97
CA CYS A 27 16.24 30.36 0.56
C CYS A 27 16.44 29.29 1.65
N ALA A 28 15.39 29.03 2.42
CA ALA A 28 15.21 27.72 3.04
C ALA A 28 14.52 26.79 2.02
N THR A 29 15.30 26.14 1.14
CA THR A 29 14.78 25.00 0.37
C THR A 29 14.68 23.80 1.29
N ALA A 30 13.48 23.59 1.85
CA ALA A 30 13.14 22.41 2.61
C ALA A 30 13.31 21.16 1.71
N VAL A 31 14.17 20.23 2.12
CA VAL A 31 14.21 18.89 1.56
C VAL A 31 12.94 18.17 2.03
N ILE A 32 11.94 18.07 1.17
CA ILE A 32 10.77 17.22 1.43
C ILE A 32 11.24 15.78 1.21
N VAL A 33 11.69 15.12 2.28
CA VAL A 33 11.89 13.67 2.25
C VAL A 33 10.49 13.03 2.22
N LEU A 34 10.05 12.59 1.04
CA LEU A 34 8.84 11.78 0.89
C LEU A 34 9.09 10.39 1.51
N LEU A 35 8.95 10.29 2.84
CA LEU A 35 9.01 9.02 3.60
C LEU A 35 7.69 8.21 3.52
N SER A 36 6.86 8.43 2.51
CA SER A 36 5.52 7.82 2.42
C SER A 36 5.47 6.47 1.69
N ALA A 37 6.61 5.89 1.28
CA ALA A 37 6.62 4.62 0.53
C ALA A 37 6.62 3.34 1.40
N LEU A 38 6.46 3.44 2.72
CA LEU A 38 6.46 2.28 3.62
C LEU A 38 5.11 2.01 4.31
N THR A 39 4.08 2.83 4.05
CA THR A 39 2.71 2.38 4.32
C THR A 39 2.33 1.47 3.17
N GLY A 40 2.65 0.18 3.28
CA GLY A 40 1.97 -0.84 2.48
C GLY A 40 0.49 -0.53 2.56
N CYS A 41 -0.15 -0.29 1.42
CA CYS A 41 -1.58 0.00 1.35
C CYS A 41 -2.30 -1.01 2.23
N SER A 42 -3.00 -0.53 3.25
CA SER A 42 -3.75 -1.37 4.20
C SER A 42 -4.96 -1.96 3.49
N SER A 43 -4.70 -2.91 2.62
CA SER A 43 -5.64 -3.78 1.95
C SER A 43 -5.36 -5.15 2.54
N GLN A 44 -6.33 -5.70 3.28
CA GLN A 44 -6.22 -7.10 3.70
C GLN A 44 -6.15 -7.94 2.43
N ASP A 45 -5.09 -8.73 2.29
CA ASP A 45 -4.91 -9.58 1.11
C ASP A 45 -6.03 -10.62 1.05
N ALA A 46 -6.64 -10.79 -0.12
CA ALA A 46 -7.62 -11.85 -0.32
C ALA A 46 -6.94 -13.23 -0.23
N ILE A 47 -7.64 -14.24 0.29
CA ILE A 47 -7.10 -15.61 0.40
C ILE A 47 -6.84 -16.22 -0.98
N CYS A 48 -7.72 -15.96 -1.94
CA CYS A 48 -7.65 -16.42 -3.31
C CYS A 48 -7.80 -15.27 -4.30
N GLY A 49 -7.37 -15.49 -5.54
CA GLY A 49 -7.53 -14.52 -6.62
C GLY A 49 -8.99 -14.32 -7.04
N GLY A 50 -9.25 -13.29 -7.84
CA GLY A 50 -10.57 -13.08 -8.42
C GLY A 50 -10.92 -14.20 -9.40
N GLY A 51 -12.04 -14.89 -9.18
CA GLY A 51 -12.48 -16.05 -9.96
C GLY A 51 -12.13 -17.41 -9.34
N GLU A 52 -11.47 -17.39 -8.17
CA GLU A 52 -11.18 -18.58 -7.39
C GLU A 52 -11.92 -18.53 -6.05
N TYR A 53 -12.25 -19.71 -5.53
CA TYR A 53 -12.75 -19.88 -4.18
C TYR A 53 -11.80 -20.71 -3.32
N PRO A 54 -11.75 -20.45 -2.01
CA PRO A 54 -10.90 -21.20 -1.10
C PRO A 54 -11.54 -22.56 -0.77
N VAL A 55 -10.70 -23.59 -0.70
CA VAL A 55 -11.03 -24.94 -0.24
C VAL A 55 -10.13 -25.34 0.92
N HIS A 56 -10.60 -26.28 1.72
CA HIS A 56 -9.91 -26.76 2.91
C HIS A 56 -9.60 -28.26 2.81
N THR A 57 -8.45 -28.66 3.34
CA THR A 57 -8.07 -30.07 3.45
C THR A 57 -8.94 -30.78 4.49
N VAL A 58 -9.38 -32.00 4.17
CA VAL A 58 -10.12 -32.82 5.14
C VAL A 58 -9.12 -33.38 6.16
N GLY A 59 -9.37 -33.15 7.45
CA GLY A 59 -8.56 -33.70 8.55
C GLY A 59 -7.22 -32.99 8.83
N SER A 60 -6.89 -31.91 8.11
CA SER A 60 -5.71 -31.06 8.35
C SER A 60 -6.10 -29.58 8.24
N THR A 61 -5.21 -28.63 8.56
CA THR A 61 -5.45 -27.17 8.51
C THR A 61 -5.10 -26.52 7.16
N GLY A 62 -4.66 -27.33 6.18
CA GLY A 62 -4.24 -26.82 4.88
C GLY A 62 -5.41 -26.28 4.05
N SER A 63 -5.14 -25.32 3.18
CA SER A 63 -6.09 -24.72 2.24
C SER A 63 -5.49 -24.61 0.84
N ALA A 64 -6.35 -24.42 -0.16
CA ALA A 64 -5.97 -24.15 -1.54
C ALA A 64 -7.02 -23.26 -2.23
N CYS A 65 -6.70 -22.74 -3.41
CA CYS A 65 -7.62 -21.99 -4.27
C CYS A 65 -8.00 -22.84 -5.48
N VAL A 66 -9.27 -22.78 -5.87
CA VAL A 66 -9.85 -23.53 -6.98
C VAL A 66 -10.72 -22.57 -7.79
N ASP A 67 -10.66 -22.65 -9.13
CA ASP A 67 -11.52 -21.83 -10.00
C ASP A 67 -13.02 -22.07 -9.72
N ASP A 68 -13.83 -21.02 -9.73
CA ASP A 68 -15.27 -21.04 -9.37
C ASP A 68 -16.11 -22.10 -10.10
N ASP A 69 -15.74 -22.45 -11.32
CA ASP A 69 -16.41 -23.43 -12.18
C ASP A 69 -15.92 -24.87 -11.97
N GLN A 70 -14.86 -25.07 -11.17
CA GLN A 70 -14.29 -26.38 -10.89
C GLN A 70 -14.75 -26.93 -9.54
N PRO A 71 -14.97 -28.26 -9.42
CA PRO A 71 -15.22 -28.89 -8.13
C PRO A 71 -13.94 -28.94 -7.28
N PRO A 72 -14.05 -29.04 -5.94
CA PRO A 72 -12.89 -29.23 -5.08
C PRO A 72 -12.11 -30.50 -5.45
N PRO A 73 -10.76 -30.45 -5.46
CA PRO A 73 -9.95 -31.63 -5.72
C PRO A 73 -10.10 -32.69 -4.62
N LYS A 74 -9.72 -33.93 -4.93
CA LYS A 74 -9.79 -35.04 -3.96
C LYS A 74 -9.00 -34.71 -2.69
N GLY A 75 -9.60 -34.96 -1.53
CA GLY A 75 -9.00 -34.67 -0.23
C GLY A 75 -9.26 -33.24 0.26
N TYR A 76 -9.92 -32.42 -0.55
CA TYR A 76 -10.38 -31.08 -0.17
C TYR A 76 -11.90 -31.04 -0.11
N THR A 77 -12.42 -30.09 0.65
CA THR A 77 -13.84 -29.79 0.76
C THR A 77 -14.06 -28.28 0.75
N ARG A 78 -15.29 -27.86 0.43
CA ARG A 78 -15.69 -26.47 0.62
C ARG A 78 -15.81 -26.16 2.11
N TYR A 79 -15.50 -24.93 2.47
CA TYR A 79 -15.77 -24.42 3.81
C TYR A 79 -17.29 -24.42 4.08
N PRO A 80 -17.71 -24.68 5.34
CA PRO A 80 -19.10 -24.51 5.74
C PRO A 80 -19.62 -23.10 5.44
N GLU A 81 -20.91 -22.98 5.16
CA GLU A 81 -21.54 -21.69 4.88
C GLU A 81 -21.34 -20.72 6.05
N GLY A 82 -21.01 -19.47 5.72
CA GLY A 82 -20.70 -18.43 6.71
C GLY A 82 -19.35 -18.60 7.41
N LYS A 83 -18.57 -19.65 7.11
CA LYS A 83 -17.25 -19.94 7.69
C LYS A 83 -16.10 -19.92 6.70
N VAL A 84 -16.27 -19.15 5.62
CA VAL A 84 -15.32 -19.07 4.50
C VAL A 84 -14.32 -17.95 4.79
N PRO A 85 -13.00 -18.24 4.79
CA PRO A 85 -11.97 -17.20 4.90
C PRO A 85 -11.94 -16.38 3.61
N ARG A 86 -12.06 -15.07 3.73
CA ARG A 86 -12.06 -14.13 2.59
C ARG A 86 -10.74 -13.39 2.48
N HIS A 87 -10.17 -12.99 3.62
CA HIS A 87 -8.90 -12.29 3.67
C HIS A 87 -7.93 -12.93 4.66
N VAL A 88 -6.65 -12.80 4.37
CA VAL A 88 -5.56 -13.20 5.26
C VAL A 88 -5.71 -12.47 6.60
N GLY A 89 -5.67 -13.24 7.68
CA GLY A 89 -5.84 -12.75 9.04
C GLY A 89 -7.28 -12.44 9.43
N ASP A 90 -8.28 -12.75 8.61
CA ASP A 90 -9.68 -12.63 9.04
C ASP A 90 -10.05 -13.68 10.09
N GLU A 91 -11.25 -13.54 10.66
CA GLU A 91 -11.74 -14.44 11.71
C GLU A 91 -11.68 -15.91 11.29
N TRP A 92 -12.04 -16.20 10.04
CA TRP A 92 -12.10 -17.57 9.55
C TRP A 92 -10.72 -18.09 9.19
N ASP A 93 -9.85 -17.28 8.59
CA ASP A 93 -8.45 -17.64 8.34
C ASP A 93 -7.78 -18.07 9.65
N GLN A 94 -7.92 -17.27 10.71
CA GLN A 94 -7.38 -17.59 12.03
C GLN A 94 -8.04 -18.82 12.67
N TYR A 95 -9.37 -18.98 12.55
CA TYR A 95 -10.09 -20.12 13.11
C TYR A 95 -9.59 -21.46 12.54
N TRP A 96 -9.40 -21.51 11.22
CA TRP A 96 -8.96 -22.71 10.51
C TRP A 96 -7.48 -23.04 10.71
N GLN A 97 -6.67 -22.15 11.30
CA GLN A 97 -5.29 -22.50 11.72
C GLN A 97 -5.24 -23.60 12.79
N THR A 98 -6.35 -23.89 13.47
CA THR A 98 -6.43 -24.91 14.54
C THR A 98 -7.60 -25.87 14.37
N HIS A 99 -8.48 -25.64 13.40
CA HIS A 99 -9.67 -26.45 13.17
C HIS A 99 -9.64 -27.08 11.78
N THR A 100 -10.38 -28.16 11.62
CA THR A 100 -10.59 -28.81 10.32
C THR A 100 -11.97 -29.43 10.24
N VAL A 101 -12.37 -29.81 9.04
CA VAL A 101 -13.54 -30.66 8.81
C VAL A 101 -13.04 -32.10 8.67
N ASP A 102 -13.58 -33.01 9.48
CA ASP A 102 -13.27 -34.44 9.41
C ASP A 102 -14.01 -35.14 8.26
N GLU A 103 -13.70 -36.42 8.02
CA GLU A 103 -14.36 -37.23 6.98
C GLU A 103 -15.87 -37.37 7.16
N LYS A 104 -16.39 -37.06 8.36
CA LYS A 104 -17.82 -37.09 8.69
C LYS A 104 -18.48 -35.72 8.58
N GLY A 105 -17.76 -34.70 8.09
CA GLY A 105 -18.26 -33.34 7.94
C GLY A 105 -18.32 -32.55 9.26
N ARG A 106 -17.68 -33.05 10.34
CA ARG A 106 -17.69 -32.37 11.65
C ARG A 106 -16.48 -31.47 11.77
N ILE A 107 -16.69 -30.30 12.36
CA ILE A 107 -15.59 -29.39 12.68
C ILE A 107 -14.92 -29.86 13.96
N ILE A 108 -13.63 -30.17 13.88
CA ILE A 108 -12.80 -30.65 14.99
C ILE A 108 -11.54 -29.77 15.12
N GLN A 109 -10.90 -29.79 16.29
CA GLN A 109 -9.55 -29.23 16.42
C GLN A 109 -8.51 -30.22 15.92
N VAL A 110 -7.52 -29.71 15.20
CA VAL A 110 -6.38 -30.52 14.76
C VAL A 110 -5.44 -30.73 15.95
N PRO A 111 -5.00 -31.97 16.23
CA PRO A 111 -4.03 -32.24 17.28
C PRO A 111 -2.77 -31.42 17.06
N LYS A 112 -2.26 -30.80 18.13
CA LYS A 112 -0.92 -30.21 18.08
C LYS A 112 0.09 -31.34 17.92
N SER A 113 0.83 -31.32 16.82
CA SER A 113 1.97 -32.19 16.54
C SER A 113 3.09 -32.03 17.56
#